data_AF-A0A7C0W2W1-F1
#
_entry.id   AF-A0A7C0W2W1-F1
#
_cell.length_a   1.000
_cell.length_b   1.000
_cell.length_c   1.000
_cell.angle_alpha   90.00
_cell.angle_beta   90.00
_cell.angle_gamma   90.00
#
_symmetry.space_group_name_H-M   'P 1'
#
loop_
_entity.id
_entity.type
_entity.pdbx_description
1 polymer ?
#
loop_
_entity_poly.entity_id
_entity_poly.type
_entity_poly.pdbx_seq_one_letter_code
_entity_poly.pdbx_strand_id
1 'polypeptide(L)' 'MAKFGEGSELLKCSFCGKSQKQVRKLIAGPGVYICDECIELCNEI' A
#
# COMPACT_ATOMS: atom_id res chain seq x y z
N MET A 1 -27.34 -3.22 9.55
CA MET A 1 -26.09 -3.99 9.70
C MET A 1 -24.90 -3.05 9.55
N ALA A 2 -24.16 -2.73 10.62
CA ALA A 2 -22.88 -2.01 10.47
C ALA A 2 -21.84 -3.04 10.02
N LYS A 3 -21.51 -3.04 8.72
CA LYS A 3 -20.44 -3.87 8.16
C LYS A 3 -19.10 -3.35 8.68
N PHE A 4 -18.67 -3.83 9.84
CA PHE A 4 -17.28 -3.81 10.28
C PHE A 4 -16.51 -4.80 9.40
N GLY A 5 -16.24 -4.40 8.16
CA GLY A 5 -15.46 -5.16 7.18
C GLY A 5 -14.20 -4.38 6.83
N GLU A 6 -13.06 -4.86 7.32
CA GLU A 6 -11.75 -4.81 6.66
C GLU A 6 -11.33 -3.48 6.01
N GLY A 7 -11.09 -2.44 6.83
CA GLY A 7 -10.32 -1.27 6.39
C GLY A 7 -8.87 -1.58 5.97
N SER A 8 -8.39 -2.81 6.21
CA SER A 8 -7.07 -3.29 5.82
C SER A 8 -6.99 -3.83 4.38
N GLU A 9 -8.12 -4.06 3.71
CA GLU A 9 -8.16 -4.43 2.29
C GLU A 9 -8.20 -3.22 1.34
N LEU A 10 -8.44 -2.02 1.88
CA LEU A 10 -8.58 -0.80 1.09
C LEU A 10 -7.25 -0.09 0.83
N LEU A 11 -6.26 -0.27 1.70
CA LEU A 11 -4.97 0.40 1.57
C LEU A 11 -4.02 -0.45 0.70
N LYS A 12 -3.87 -0.03 -0.55
CA LYS A 12 -3.08 -0.71 -1.58
C LYS A 12 -2.03 0.24 -2.13
N CYS A 13 -0.84 -0.27 -2.41
CA CYS A 13 0.18 0.47 -3.12
C CYS A 13 -0.35 0.92 -4.49
N SER A 14 -0.27 2.21 -4.77
CA SER A 14 -0.72 2.81 -6.03
C SER A 14 0.13 2.38 -7.23
N PHE A 15 1.31 1.81 -7.00
CA PHE A 15 2.27 1.43 -8.04
C PHE A 15 2.18 -0.06 -8.38
N CYS A 16 2.24 -0.95 -7.38
CA CYS A 16 2.21 -2.40 -7.60
C CYS A 16 0.86 -3.07 -7.28
N GLY A 17 -0.10 -2.33 -6.70
CA GLY A 17 -1.42 -2.84 -6.32
C GLY A 17 -1.46 -3.74 -5.08
N LYS A 18 -0.30 -4.04 -4.47
CA LYS A 18 -0.21 -4.87 -3.26
C LYS A 18 -0.87 -4.18 -2.07
N SER A 19 -1.62 -4.95 -1.30
CA SER A 19 -2.29 -4.48 -0.07
C SER A 19 -1.29 -4.32 1.07
N GLN A 20 -1.65 -3.55 2.11
CA GLN A 20 -0.82 -3.40 3.32
C GLN A 20 -0.42 -4.74 3.97
N LYS A 21 -1.25 -5.79 3.84
CA LYS A 21 -0.96 -7.15 4.34
C LYS A 21 0.13 -7.89 3.52
N GLN A 22 0.37 -7.46 2.28
CA GLN A 22 1.25 -8.15 1.32
C GLN A 22 2.65 -7.51 1.25
N VAL A 23 2.85 -6.36 1.87
CA VAL A 23 4.11 -5.61 1.85
C VAL A 23 4.60 -5.42 3.27
N ARG A 24 5.92 -5.28 3.43
CA ARG A 24 6.50 -5.06 4.75
C ARG A 24 6.24 -3.65 5.25
N LYS A 25 6.21 -2.68 4.34
CA LYS A 25 5.90 -1.28 4.64
C LYS A 25 5.00 -0.70 3.56
N LEU A 26 3.92 -0.05 3.98
CA LEU A 26 3.08 0.77 3.11
C LEU A 26 3.06 2.19 3.67
N ILE A 27 3.51 3.13 2.87
CA ILE A 27 3.64 4.55 3.23
C ILE A 27 2.48 5.30 2.58
N ALA A 28 1.75 6.06 3.38
CA ALA A 28 0.65 6.90 2.92
C ALA A 28 1.16 8.33 2.66
N GLY A 29 0.89 8.82 1.45
CA GLY A 29 1.04 10.22 1.07
C GLY A 29 -0.31 10.87 0.78
N PRO A 30 -0.33 12.16 0.39
CA PRO A 30 -1.55 12.85 -0.02
C PRO A 30 -2.19 12.19 -1.26
N GLY A 31 -3.19 11.33 -1.05
CA GLY A 31 -3.92 10.65 -2.14
C GLY A 31 -3.16 9.51 -2.84
N VAL A 32 -2.01 9.10 -2.32
CA VAL A 32 -1.16 8.05 -2.92
C VAL A 32 -0.60 7.14 -1.85
N TYR A 33 -0.38 5.88 -2.19
CA TYR A 33 0.30 4.92 -1.31
C TYR A 33 1.47 4.28 -2.06
N ILE A 34 2.60 4.13 -1.38
CA ILE A 34 3.79 3.48 -1.95
C ILE A 34 4.33 2.46 -0.97
N CYS A 35 4.72 1.28 -1.47
CA CYS A 35 5.33 0.23 -0.64
C CYS A 35 6.86 0.27 -0.68
N ASP A 36 7.49 -0.42 0.28
CA ASP A 36 8.95 -0.52 0.37
C ASP A 36 9.60 -1.09 -0.90
N GLU A 37 9.03 -2.15 -1.48
CA GLU A 37 9.54 -2.73 -2.73
C GLU A 37 9.54 -1.73 -3.89
N CYS A 38 8.49 -0.90 -4.03
CA CYS A 38 8.44 0.13 -5.06
C CYS A 38 9.46 1.24 -4.82
N ILE A 39 9.81 1.53 -3.57
CA ILE A 39 10.84 2.51 -3.22
C ILE A 39 12.22 1.95 -3.59
N GLU A 40 12.50 0.69 -3.29
CA GLU A 40 13.76 0.04 -3.67
C GLU A 40 13.94 0.04 -5.19
N LEU A 41 12.91 -0.38 -5.94
CA LEU A 41 12.91 -0.34 -7.40
C LEU A 41 13.15 1.07 -7.96
N CYS A 42 12.62 2.11 -7.32
CA CYS A 42 12.86 3.50 -7.73
C CYS A 42 14.27 4.00 -7.39
N ASN A 43 14.93 3.47 -6.36
CA ASN A 43 16.29 3.87 -5.98
C ASN A 43 17.38 3.17 -6.80
N GLU A 44 17.04 2.09 -7.50
CA GLU A 44 17.97 1.37 -8.40
C GLU A 44 18.07 2.02 -9.80
N ILE A 45 17.37 3.14 -10.05
CA ILE A 45 17.31 3.85 -11.34
C ILE A 45 18.05 5.18 -11.27
#